data_AF-A0A1E7Q289-F1
#
_entry.id   AF-A0A1E7Q289-F1
#
_cell.length_a   1.000
_cell.length_b   1.000
_cell.length_c   1.000
_cell.angle_alpha   90.00
_cell.angle_beta   90.00
_cell.angle_gamma   90.00
#
_symmetry.space_group_name_H-M   'P 1'
#
loop_
_entity.id
_entity.type
_entity.pdbx_description
1 polymer ?
#
loop_
_entity_poly.entity_id
_entity_poly.type
_entity_poly.pdbx_seq_one_letter_code
_entity_poly.pdbx_strand_id
1 'polypeptide(L)'
;MNSSTLILLLAAFTLTACGGGESSSSVSSAPSADNGQFKSSHETGIYYSAIINGNTFDYNFGLNSMLCQSTYRDYYYETDNALIFGNPDLPQEDFQVAAGWVESELNTALTAMNMTKAEFYAARTNVSMTARDRLKQGLSTLNSPGQSYGNFTFPDHLSVFSEWEDVGAWRVSTAQDASLADIAATLIGDSHSGYTSEDQIRLENKIYVCIHEPDHLAGWGEGHLTGINIGANSNIQPFDTAKIIVHELIHTIQHALVANTEGFRVPRWFSEGQAVYLSKMRVADKSKHAEFDPTEVVSFSDEMGDTGLAYQHYGLAYQYVQEANGLDNVKAMMLRVKNDSYKMHASSQHYRENPNYILAFDATMLDMNQQALTVEQYRSNYHSYLSDYAAKP
;
A
#
# COMPACT_ATOMS: atom_id res chain seq x y z
N MET A 1 -41.13 -3.79 -4.42
CA MET A 1 -40.92 -2.38 -4.02
C MET A 1 -40.56 -2.36 -2.56
N ASN A 2 -39.28 -2.14 -2.28
CA ASN A 2 -38.72 -1.43 -1.13
C ASN A 2 -37.20 -1.63 -1.22
N SER A 3 -36.56 -0.67 -1.89
CA SER A 3 -35.11 -0.55 -1.93
C SER A 3 -34.66 0.10 -0.63
N SER A 4 -33.93 -0.63 0.20
CA SER A 4 -33.15 -0.04 1.28
C SER A 4 -31.82 0.42 0.70
N THR A 5 -31.78 1.70 0.37
CA THR A 5 -30.55 2.41 -0.01
C THR A 5 -29.69 2.55 1.24
N LEU A 6 -28.61 1.77 1.32
CA LEU A 6 -27.59 1.94 2.36
C LEU A 6 -26.69 3.11 1.94
N ILE A 7 -26.91 4.27 2.56
CA ILE A 7 -26.04 5.44 2.40
C ILE A 7 -24.79 5.17 3.25
N LEU A 8 -23.68 4.80 2.59
CA LEU A 8 -22.35 4.80 3.21
C LEU A 8 -21.93 6.26 3.38
N LEU A 9 -22.15 6.81 4.57
CA LEU A 9 -21.51 8.05 5.02
C LEU A 9 -20.11 7.68 5.54
N LEU A 10 -19.08 7.87 4.73
CA LEU A 10 -17.71 7.95 5.24
C LEU A 10 -17.31 9.42 5.37
N ALA A 11 -17.10 9.83 6.62
CA ALA A 11 -16.57 11.14 6.97
C ALA A 11 -15.08 11.21 6.62
N ALA A 12 -14.70 12.26 5.89
CA ALA A 12 -13.33 12.74 5.74
C ALA A 12 -12.81 13.29 7.10
N PHE A 13 -11.52 13.67 7.15
CA PHE A 13 -10.73 14.17 8.31
C PHE A 13 -9.93 13.05 9.01
N THR A 14 -8.63 13.11 9.31
CA THR A 14 -7.60 14.17 9.34
C THR A 14 -6.21 13.52 9.47
N LEU A 15 -5.19 14.05 8.78
CA LEU A 15 -3.78 13.90 9.17
C LEU A 15 -3.36 15.25 9.77
N THR A 16 -3.37 15.37 11.09
CA THR A 16 -2.73 16.52 11.74
C THR A 16 -1.22 16.29 11.73
N ALA A 17 -0.53 17.07 10.90
CA ALA A 17 0.92 17.18 10.97
C ALA A 17 1.33 17.49 12.42
N CYS A 18 2.19 16.64 12.97
CA CYS A 18 2.71 16.71 14.32
C CYS A 18 3.61 17.95 14.50
N GLY A 19 3.00 19.09 14.83
CA GLY A 19 3.68 20.37 15.11
C GLY A 19 3.70 20.73 16.60
N GLY A 20 4.48 20.00 17.39
CA GLY A 20 4.81 20.38 18.78
C GLY A 20 6.07 21.26 18.77
N GLY A 21 5.92 22.54 19.11
CA GLY A 21 6.84 23.61 18.74
C GLY A 21 8.22 23.58 19.38
N GLU A 22 9.21 23.87 18.55
CA GLU A 22 10.40 24.67 18.87
C GLU A 22 10.77 25.45 17.60
N SER A 23 10.93 26.77 17.76
CA SER A 23 11.17 27.71 16.67
C SER A 23 12.60 27.54 16.15
N SER A 24 12.76 26.85 15.02
CA SER A 24 13.93 27.03 14.15
C SER A 24 13.52 26.84 12.70
N SER A 25 13.57 27.94 11.96
CA SER A 25 13.37 27.99 10.51
C SER A 25 14.55 27.30 9.82
N SER A 26 14.40 26.02 9.50
CA SER A 26 15.16 25.40 8.42
C SER A 26 14.17 24.81 7.43
N VAL A 27 13.92 25.56 6.35
CA VAL A 27 13.21 25.06 5.18
C VAL A 27 14.12 23.99 4.58
N SER A 28 13.70 22.73 4.63
CA SER A 28 14.32 21.69 3.81
C SER A 28 14.20 22.15 2.36
N SER A 29 15.32 22.50 1.74
CA SER A 29 15.34 22.94 0.35
C SER A 29 14.74 21.82 -0.51
N ALA A 30 13.78 22.17 -1.37
CA ALA A 30 13.30 21.23 -2.37
C ALA A 30 14.52 20.67 -3.14
N PRO A 31 14.54 19.37 -3.46
CA PRO A 31 15.63 18.78 -4.22
C PRO A 31 15.80 19.54 -5.55
N SER A 32 17.05 19.66 -6.01
CA SER A 32 17.34 20.32 -7.29
C SER A 32 16.51 19.70 -8.40
N ALA A 33 15.87 20.55 -9.23
CA ALA A 33 15.03 20.11 -10.34
C ALA A 33 15.72 19.03 -11.18
N ASP A 34 15.04 17.88 -11.32
CA ASP A 34 15.54 16.78 -12.15
C ASP A 34 15.42 17.09 -13.66
N ASN A 35 16.16 16.38 -14.50
CA ASN A 35 16.23 16.56 -15.96
C ASN A 35 15.19 15.71 -16.73
N GLY A 36 14.06 15.39 -16.12
CA GLY A 36 12.97 14.67 -16.76
C GLY A 36 12.28 15.44 -17.89
N GLN A 37 11.34 14.78 -18.56
CA GLN A 37 10.64 15.31 -19.73
C GLN A 37 9.13 15.03 -19.67
N PHE A 38 8.34 15.99 -20.14
CA PHE A 38 6.91 15.75 -20.37
C PHE A 38 6.67 14.86 -21.59
N LYS A 39 5.76 13.91 -21.45
CA LYS A 39 5.34 12.98 -22.50
C LYS A 39 3.82 12.89 -22.56
N SER A 40 3.31 12.51 -23.73
CA SER A 40 1.90 12.19 -23.91
C SER A 40 1.63 10.70 -23.66
N SER A 41 0.62 10.41 -22.86
CA SER A 41 0.13 9.05 -22.63
C SER A 41 -0.43 8.42 -23.90
N HIS A 42 -0.99 9.22 -24.82
CA HIS A 42 -1.50 8.71 -26.10
C HIS A 42 -0.40 8.26 -27.06
N GLU A 43 0.79 8.87 -26.97
CA GLU A 43 1.95 8.50 -27.79
C GLU A 43 2.69 7.30 -27.21
N THR A 44 2.75 7.22 -25.88
CA THR A 44 3.55 6.22 -25.16
C THR A 44 2.76 4.99 -24.71
N GLY A 45 1.42 5.09 -24.66
CA GLY A 45 0.56 4.04 -24.10
C GLY A 45 0.59 3.95 -22.57
N ILE A 46 1.38 4.80 -21.89
CA ILE A 46 1.53 4.80 -20.43
C ILE A 46 0.50 5.75 -19.84
N TYR A 47 -0.42 5.22 -19.04
CA TYR A 47 -1.44 5.99 -18.33
C TYR A 47 -1.27 5.81 -16.82
N TYR A 48 -1.70 6.79 -16.03
CA TYR A 48 -1.75 6.63 -14.58
C TYR A 48 -2.65 5.46 -14.19
N SER A 49 -3.84 5.38 -14.80
CA SER A 49 -4.76 4.25 -14.70
C SER A 49 -5.13 3.75 -16.09
N ALA A 50 -5.20 2.42 -16.20
CA ALA A 50 -5.57 1.71 -17.41
C ALA A 50 -7.05 1.87 -17.81
N ILE A 51 -7.88 2.38 -16.91
CA ILE A 51 -9.33 2.50 -17.10
C ILE A 51 -9.63 3.75 -17.92
N ILE A 52 -9.36 3.69 -19.22
CA ILE A 52 -9.49 4.84 -20.12
C ILE A 52 -10.99 5.20 -20.34
N ASN A 53 -11.91 4.22 -20.24
CA ASN A 53 -13.33 4.39 -20.60
C ASN A 53 -14.32 4.22 -19.43
N GLY A 54 -13.87 4.22 -18.17
CA GLY A 54 -14.73 3.92 -17.01
C GLY A 54 -14.58 4.92 -15.86
N ASN A 55 -15.72 5.28 -15.25
CA ASN A 55 -15.79 6.05 -13.99
C ASN A 55 -15.62 5.13 -12.77
N THR A 56 -14.60 4.29 -12.76
CA THR A 56 -14.34 3.40 -11.62
C THR A 56 -13.08 3.83 -10.92
N PHE A 57 -13.24 4.18 -9.65
CA PHE A 57 -12.15 4.48 -8.75
C PHE A 57 -11.38 3.20 -8.44
N ASP A 58 -10.12 3.14 -8.86
CA ASP A 58 -9.20 2.07 -8.48
C ASP A 58 -8.52 2.46 -7.16
N TYR A 59 -9.00 1.86 -6.06
CA TYR A 59 -8.45 2.06 -4.72
C TYR A 59 -6.97 1.67 -4.61
N ASN A 60 -6.41 0.90 -5.56
CA ASN A 60 -5.00 0.54 -5.57
C ASN A 60 -4.05 1.74 -5.82
N PHE A 61 -4.58 2.87 -6.27
CA PHE A 61 -3.82 4.13 -6.45
C PHE A 61 -4.03 5.14 -5.30
N GLY A 62 -4.75 4.77 -4.24
CA GLY A 62 -5.01 5.66 -3.11
C GLY A 62 -6.09 6.72 -3.37
N LEU A 63 -6.71 7.22 -2.31
CA LEU A 63 -7.83 8.17 -2.28
C LEU A 63 -7.53 9.47 -3.03
N ASN A 64 -6.31 9.98 -2.91
CA ASN A 64 -5.93 11.29 -3.46
C ASN A 64 -5.60 11.25 -4.97
N SER A 65 -5.72 10.09 -5.60
CA SER A 65 -5.37 9.91 -7.02
C SER A 65 -6.54 10.06 -8.00
N MET A 66 -7.75 10.32 -7.51
CA MET A 66 -8.98 10.28 -8.32
C MET A 66 -8.87 11.08 -9.64
N LEU A 67 -8.28 12.27 -9.58
CA LEU A 67 -8.13 13.12 -10.77
C LEU A 67 -7.05 12.59 -11.71
N CYS A 68 -5.94 12.04 -11.21
CA CYS A 68 -4.94 11.36 -12.04
C CYS A 68 -5.48 10.08 -12.69
N GLN A 69 -6.46 9.40 -12.09
CA GLN A 69 -7.10 8.24 -12.72
C GLN A 69 -8.09 8.63 -13.86
N SER A 70 -8.64 9.84 -13.81
CA SER A 70 -9.75 10.26 -14.68
C SER A 70 -9.37 11.37 -15.66
N THR A 71 -8.99 12.54 -15.14
CA THR A 71 -8.82 13.79 -15.91
C THR A 71 -7.35 14.08 -16.23
N TYR A 72 -6.41 13.75 -15.34
CA TYR A 72 -5.01 14.15 -15.43
C TYR A 72 -4.09 12.99 -15.86
N ARG A 73 -4.61 12.06 -16.65
CA ARG A 73 -3.92 10.81 -17.04
C ARG A 73 -3.21 10.85 -18.39
N ASP A 74 -3.44 11.90 -19.18
CA ASP A 74 -3.06 11.95 -20.59
C ASP A 74 -1.67 12.56 -20.85
N TYR A 75 -1.07 13.14 -19.81
CA TYR A 75 0.30 13.70 -19.83
C TYR A 75 1.00 13.40 -18.51
N TYR A 76 2.31 13.18 -18.58
CA TYR A 76 3.12 12.96 -17.39
C TYR A 76 4.55 13.48 -17.60
N TYR A 77 5.20 13.80 -16.49
CA TYR A 77 6.62 14.08 -16.43
C TYR A 77 7.39 12.81 -16.06
N GLU A 78 8.37 12.42 -16.87
CA GLU A 78 9.12 11.18 -16.66
C GLU A 78 10.58 11.42 -16.34
N THR A 79 11.06 10.66 -15.36
CA THR A 79 12.47 10.55 -14.95
C THR A 79 12.88 9.08 -14.92
N ASP A 80 14.10 8.74 -14.49
CA ASP A 80 14.58 7.35 -14.48
C ASP A 80 13.73 6.45 -13.56
N ASN A 81 13.28 6.97 -12.43
CA ASN A 81 12.55 6.22 -11.41
C ASN A 81 11.07 6.59 -11.29
N ALA A 82 10.58 7.66 -11.90
CA ALA A 82 9.24 8.18 -11.65
C ALA A 82 8.43 8.51 -12.91
N LEU A 83 7.10 8.41 -12.77
CA LEU A 83 6.09 8.91 -13.71
C LEU A 83 5.17 9.84 -12.92
N ILE A 84 5.24 11.15 -13.17
CA ILE A 84 4.52 12.17 -12.42
C ILE A 84 3.32 12.67 -13.21
N PHE A 85 2.13 12.44 -12.68
CA PHE A 85 0.85 12.89 -13.22
C PHE A 85 0.27 13.96 -12.30
N GLY A 86 -0.55 14.85 -12.83
CA GLY A 86 -1.12 15.95 -12.08
C GLY A 86 -1.86 16.93 -12.98
N ASN A 87 -2.54 17.90 -12.38
CA ASN A 87 -3.25 18.93 -13.11
C ASN A 87 -2.28 19.64 -14.09
N PRO A 88 -2.57 19.67 -15.41
CA PRO A 88 -1.69 20.28 -16.40
C PRO A 88 -1.53 21.80 -16.24
N ASP A 89 -2.42 22.43 -15.46
CA ASP A 89 -2.33 23.86 -15.13
C ASP A 89 -1.36 24.15 -13.96
N LEU A 90 -0.85 23.11 -13.27
CA LEU A 90 0.17 23.29 -12.24
C LEU A 90 1.50 23.76 -12.84
N PRO A 91 2.28 24.58 -12.11
CA PRO A 91 3.64 24.93 -12.50
C PRO A 91 4.49 23.70 -12.80
N GLN A 92 5.31 23.76 -13.86
CA GLN A 92 6.29 22.72 -14.17
C GLN A 92 7.21 22.39 -12.97
N GLU A 93 7.48 23.37 -12.10
CA GLU A 93 8.27 23.18 -10.89
C GLU A 93 7.68 22.11 -9.97
N ASP A 94 6.35 21.98 -9.84
CA ASP A 94 5.73 20.94 -9.00
C ASP A 94 6.06 19.54 -9.51
N PHE A 95 6.03 19.32 -10.82
CA PHE A 95 6.40 18.06 -11.44
C PHE A 95 7.88 17.74 -11.24
N GLN A 96 8.75 18.75 -11.35
CA GLN A 96 10.19 18.60 -11.16
C GLN A 96 10.56 18.32 -9.70
N VAL A 97 9.91 18.99 -8.75
CA VAL A 97 10.11 18.78 -7.31
C VAL A 97 9.59 17.40 -6.90
N ALA A 98 8.40 17.02 -7.34
CA ALA A 98 7.83 15.68 -7.14
C ALA A 98 8.76 14.58 -7.63
N ALA A 99 9.30 14.74 -8.85
CA ALA A 99 10.26 13.80 -9.39
C ALA A 99 11.55 13.78 -8.58
N GLY A 100 12.10 14.95 -8.24
CA GLY A 100 13.29 15.08 -7.40
C GLY A 100 13.16 14.37 -6.06
N TRP A 101 12.00 14.42 -5.41
CA TRP A 101 11.73 13.67 -4.17
C TRP A 101 11.78 12.15 -4.37
N VAL A 102 11.20 11.62 -5.45
CA VAL A 102 11.28 10.18 -5.72
C VAL A 102 12.72 9.77 -6.04
N GLU A 103 13.42 10.55 -6.88
CA GLU A 103 14.80 10.28 -7.28
C GLU A 103 15.75 10.30 -6.08
N SER A 104 15.55 11.20 -5.10
CA SER A 104 16.39 11.28 -3.91
C SER A 104 16.04 10.22 -2.86
N GLU A 105 14.76 9.92 -2.66
CA GLU A 105 14.31 9.15 -1.50
C GLU A 105 13.99 7.67 -1.77
N LEU A 106 13.82 7.24 -3.03
CA LEU A 106 13.52 5.84 -3.34
C LEU A 106 14.59 4.88 -2.80
N ASN A 107 15.87 5.22 -2.97
CA ASN A 107 16.95 4.39 -2.44
C ASN A 107 17.01 4.41 -0.91
N THR A 108 16.64 5.54 -0.28
CA THR A 108 16.52 5.65 1.18
C THR A 108 15.46 4.68 1.71
N ALA A 109 14.26 4.70 1.12
CA ALA A 109 13.16 3.81 1.49
C ALA A 109 13.49 2.33 1.25
N LEU A 110 14.06 2.00 0.08
CA LEU A 110 14.50 0.65 -0.27
C LEU A 110 15.56 0.12 0.72
N THR A 111 16.57 0.95 1.04
CA THR A 111 17.60 0.59 2.03
C THR A 111 16.99 0.38 3.41
N ALA A 112 16.06 1.24 3.83
CA ALA A 112 15.39 1.12 5.12
C ALA A 112 14.55 -0.16 5.24
N MET A 113 14.04 -0.68 4.12
CA MET A 113 13.31 -1.96 4.03
C MET A 113 14.21 -3.17 3.74
N ASN A 114 15.53 -2.98 3.67
CA ASN A 114 16.51 -4.00 3.24
C ASN A 114 16.12 -4.65 1.92
N MET A 115 15.81 -3.84 0.91
CA MET A 115 15.45 -4.28 -0.43
C MET A 115 16.27 -3.54 -1.48
N THR A 116 16.59 -4.24 -2.56
CA THR A 116 17.09 -3.63 -3.80
C THR A 116 15.93 -3.20 -4.70
N LYS A 117 16.20 -2.28 -5.62
CA LYS A 117 15.22 -1.87 -6.65
C LYS A 117 14.71 -3.09 -7.46
N ALA A 118 15.59 -4.03 -7.79
CA ALA A 118 15.24 -5.23 -8.53
C ALA A 118 14.29 -6.16 -7.74
N GLU A 119 14.56 -6.38 -6.45
CA GLU A 119 13.68 -7.17 -5.57
C GLU A 119 12.31 -6.51 -5.41
N PHE A 120 12.27 -5.18 -5.27
CA PHE A 120 11.01 -4.44 -5.16
C PHE A 120 10.12 -4.62 -6.40
N TYR A 121 10.65 -4.40 -7.61
CA TYR A 121 9.86 -4.55 -8.83
C TYR A 121 9.52 -6.01 -9.15
N ALA A 122 10.36 -6.97 -8.74
CA ALA A 122 10.00 -8.39 -8.81
C ALA A 122 8.82 -8.72 -7.88
N ALA A 123 8.74 -8.09 -6.71
CA ALA A 123 7.65 -8.29 -5.75
C ALA A 123 6.36 -7.54 -6.12
N ARG A 124 6.44 -6.31 -6.64
CA ARG A 124 5.32 -5.38 -6.85
C ARG A 124 4.27 -5.83 -7.88
N THR A 125 4.55 -6.86 -8.68
CA THR A 125 3.83 -7.21 -9.92
C THR A 125 4.00 -6.17 -11.03
N ASN A 126 4.10 -6.65 -12.27
CA ASN A 126 4.17 -5.82 -13.48
C ASN A 126 2.82 -5.70 -14.19
N VAL A 127 1.73 -6.09 -13.51
CA VAL A 127 0.36 -6.07 -14.03
C VAL A 127 -0.50 -5.19 -13.14
N SER A 128 -1.33 -4.34 -13.72
CA SER A 128 -2.24 -3.49 -12.95
C SER A 128 -3.21 -4.35 -12.13
N MET A 129 -3.50 -3.93 -10.90
CA MET A 129 -4.44 -4.67 -10.06
C MET A 129 -5.85 -4.66 -10.59
N THR A 130 -6.27 -3.58 -11.25
CA THR A 130 -7.54 -3.57 -11.99
C THR A 130 -7.61 -4.71 -13.01
N ALA A 131 -6.53 -4.99 -13.76
CA ALA A 131 -6.53 -6.10 -14.70
C ALA A 131 -6.61 -7.45 -13.98
N ARG A 132 -5.88 -7.63 -12.87
CA ARG A 132 -5.98 -8.85 -12.05
C ARG A 132 -7.39 -9.05 -11.46
N ASP A 133 -8.01 -7.98 -10.96
CA ASP A 133 -9.37 -8.02 -10.46
C ASP A 133 -10.38 -8.31 -11.56
N ARG A 134 -10.16 -7.78 -12.78
CA ARG A 134 -10.99 -8.11 -13.94
C ARG A 134 -10.86 -9.57 -14.33
N LEU A 135 -9.65 -10.13 -14.31
CA LEU A 135 -9.43 -11.56 -14.49
C LEU A 135 -10.16 -12.36 -13.39
N LYS A 136 -10.00 -11.98 -12.11
CA LYS A 136 -10.67 -12.62 -10.97
C LYS A 136 -12.20 -12.62 -11.14
N GLN A 137 -12.77 -11.50 -11.60
CA GLN A 137 -14.20 -11.40 -11.94
C GLN A 137 -14.59 -12.34 -13.08
N GLY A 138 -13.80 -12.42 -14.16
CA GLY A 138 -14.04 -13.36 -15.25
C GLY A 138 -13.97 -14.83 -14.82
N LEU A 139 -12.98 -15.19 -14.00
CA LEU A 139 -12.86 -16.54 -13.39
C LEU A 139 -14.08 -16.89 -12.52
N SER A 140 -14.79 -15.89 -11.97
CA SER A 140 -15.98 -16.13 -11.17
C SER A 140 -17.16 -16.72 -11.97
N THR A 141 -17.11 -16.63 -13.30
CA THR A 141 -18.10 -17.24 -14.21
C THR A 141 -17.93 -18.76 -14.33
N LEU A 142 -16.78 -19.28 -13.91
CA LEU A 142 -16.45 -20.70 -13.95
C LEU A 142 -16.93 -21.40 -12.67
N ASN A 143 -17.67 -22.50 -12.86
CA ASN A 143 -18.28 -23.26 -11.76
C ASN A 143 -18.22 -24.79 -11.94
N SER A 144 -17.71 -25.28 -13.07
CA SER A 144 -17.64 -26.72 -13.37
C SER A 144 -16.30 -27.09 -14.01
N PRO A 145 -15.72 -28.27 -13.70
CA PRO A 145 -14.50 -28.78 -14.31
C PRO A 145 -14.45 -28.65 -15.83
N GLY A 146 -13.30 -28.22 -16.35
CA GLY A 146 -13.06 -28.07 -17.79
C GLY A 146 -13.65 -26.81 -18.43
N GLN A 147 -14.50 -26.04 -17.73
CA GLN A 147 -14.88 -24.70 -18.18
C GLN A 147 -13.65 -23.79 -18.21
N SER A 148 -13.56 -22.90 -19.20
CA SER A 148 -12.42 -22.01 -19.35
C SER A 148 -12.83 -20.56 -19.57
N TYR A 149 -12.02 -19.64 -19.07
CA TYR A 149 -12.09 -18.21 -19.34
C TYR A 149 -10.71 -17.78 -19.85
N GLY A 150 -10.62 -17.48 -21.15
CA GLY A 150 -9.33 -17.34 -21.82
C GLY A 150 -8.48 -18.61 -21.68
N ASN A 151 -7.26 -18.45 -21.17
CA ASN A 151 -6.30 -19.54 -20.95
C ASN A 151 -6.51 -20.29 -19.62
N PHE A 152 -7.45 -19.86 -18.79
CA PHE A 152 -7.61 -20.39 -17.43
C PHE A 152 -8.76 -21.40 -17.37
N THR A 153 -8.47 -22.60 -16.89
CA THR A 153 -9.43 -23.70 -16.78
C THR A 153 -9.81 -23.96 -15.33
N PHE A 154 -11.10 -24.18 -15.08
CA PHE A 154 -11.62 -24.55 -13.77
C PHE A 154 -11.07 -25.93 -13.35
N PRO A 155 -10.50 -26.09 -12.15
CA PRO A 155 -9.82 -27.33 -11.75
C PRO A 155 -10.74 -28.54 -11.63
N ASP A 156 -10.24 -29.72 -12.00
CA ASP A 156 -10.99 -30.97 -11.96
C ASP A 156 -11.38 -31.45 -10.55
N HIS A 157 -10.66 -30.99 -9.53
CA HIS A 157 -10.92 -31.31 -8.13
C HIS A 157 -11.95 -30.38 -7.47
N LEU A 158 -12.34 -29.30 -8.14
CA LEU A 158 -13.35 -28.36 -7.66
C LEU A 158 -14.68 -28.58 -8.40
N SER A 159 -15.78 -28.17 -7.78
CA SER A 159 -17.12 -28.22 -8.38
C SER A 159 -18.05 -27.18 -7.77
N VAL A 160 -19.28 -27.08 -8.28
CA VAL A 160 -20.37 -26.29 -7.67
C VAL A 160 -20.68 -26.67 -6.21
N PHE A 161 -20.23 -27.84 -5.76
CA PHE A 161 -20.42 -28.33 -4.39
C PHE A 161 -19.17 -28.18 -3.52
N SER A 162 -18.06 -27.68 -4.06
CA SER A 162 -16.87 -27.40 -3.27
C SER A 162 -17.13 -26.27 -2.28
N GLU A 163 -16.39 -26.28 -1.18
CA GLU A 163 -16.43 -25.17 -0.24
C GLU A 163 -16.08 -23.87 -0.96
N TRP A 164 -16.89 -22.85 -0.70
CA TRP A 164 -16.76 -21.55 -1.32
C TRP A 164 -15.39 -20.90 -1.05
N GLU A 165 -14.77 -21.22 0.10
CA GLU A 165 -13.41 -20.85 0.47
C GLU A 165 -12.36 -21.42 -0.50
N ASP A 166 -12.48 -22.70 -0.87
CA ASP A 166 -11.53 -23.37 -1.77
C ASP A 166 -11.61 -22.80 -3.19
N VAL A 167 -12.84 -22.56 -3.67
CA VAL A 167 -13.08 -21.93 -4.98
C VAL A 167 -12.59 -20.47 -4.96
N GLY A 168 -12.80 -19.74 -3.86
CA GLY A 168 -12.31 -18.39 -3.66
C GLY A 168 -10.77 -18.33 -3.67
N ALA A 169 -10.12 -19.22 -2.91
CA ALA A 169 -8.67 -19.32 -2.84
C ALA A 169 -8.06 -19.62 -4.22
N TRP A 170 -8.65 -20.53 -5.00
CA TRP A 170 -8.21 -20.80 -6.36
C TRP A 170 -8.32 -19.58 -7.28
N ARG A 171 -9.42 -18.82 -7.21
CA ARG A 171 -9.60 -17.60 -8.04
C ARG A 171 -8.56 -16.54 -7.71
N VAL A 172 -8.33 -16.31 -6.42
CA VAL A 172 -7.34 -15.35 -5.90
C VAL A 172 -5.93 -15.76 -6.34
N SER A 173 -5.52 -17.01 -6.11
CA SER A 173 -4.18 -17.46 -6.49
C SER A 173 -3.99 -17.44 -8.01
N THR A 174 -4.96 -17.93 -8.77
CA THR A 174 -4.89 -17.93 -10.24
C THR A 174 -4.75 -16.51 -10.80
N ALA A 175 -5.57 -15.56 -10.32
CA ALA A 175 -5.49 -14.17 -10.77
C ALA A 175 -4.20 -13.48 -10.31
N GLN A 176 -3.65 -13.84 -9.14
CA GLN A 176 -2.42 -13.29 -8.59
C GLN A 176 -1.16 -13.81 -9.30
N ASP A 177 -1.14 -15.10 -9.65
CA ASP A 177 0.02 -15.79 -10.23
C ASP A 177 0.04 -15.72 -11.76
N ALA A 178 -1.08 -15.34 -12.38
CA ALA A 178 -1.18 -15.18 -13.82
C ALA A 178 -0.13 -14.21 -14.36
N SER A 179 0.51 -14.62 -15.46
CA SER A 179 1.48 -13.81 -16.18
C SER A 179 0.79 -12.64 -16.90
N LEU A 180 1.55 -11.58 -17.19
CA LEU A 180 1.05 -10.48 -18.01
C LEU A 180 0.51 -10.97 -19.36
N ALA A 181 1.21 -11.90 -20.01
CA ALA A 181 0.81 -12.43 -21.31
C ALA A 181 -0.53 -13.18 -21.24
N ASP A 182 -0.75 -13.98 -20.19
CA ASP A 182 -2.02 -14.71 -20.02
C ASP A 182 -3.18 -13.78 -19.68
N ILE A 183 -2.94 -12.77 -18.83
CA ILE A 183 -3.92 -11.74 -18.51
C ILE A 183 -4.27 -10.94 -19.77
N ALA A 184 -3.27 -10.50 -20.52
CA ALA A 184 -3.47 -9.74 -21.75
C ALA A 184 -4.24 -10.55 -22.80
N ALA A 185 -3.82 -11.79 -23.08
CA ALA A 185 -4.52 -12.66 -24.02
C ALA A 185 -5.99 -12.89 -23.62
N THR A 186 -6.26 -13.06 -22.32
CA THR A 186 -7.61 -13.29 -21.80
C THR A 186 -8.47 -12.02 -21.85
N LEU A 187 -7.97 -10.91 -21.32
CA LEU A 187 -8.76 -9.68 -21.19
C LEU A 187 -8.94 -8.97 -22.53
N ILE A 188 -7.92 -8.91 -23.39
CA ILE A 188 -8.06 -8.30 -24.72
C ILE A 188 -9.06 -9.11 -25.59
N GLY A 189 -9.11 -10.43 -25.39
CA GLY A 189 -10.08 -11.30 -26.04
C GLY A 189 -11.52 -11.16 -25.51
N ASP A 190 -11.70 -10.59 -24.32
CA ASP A 190 -13.02 -10.37 -23.71
C ASP A 190 -13.56 -8.98 -24.11
N SER A 191 -14.60 -8.97 -24.95
CA SER A 191 -15.25 -7.75 -25.43
C SER A 191 -15.83 -6.87 -24.33
N HIS A 192 -15.99 -7.39 -23.11
CA HIS A 192 -16.49 -6.64 -21.96
C HIS A 192 -15.37 -6.12 -21.06
N SER A 193 -14.11 -6.46 -21.29
CA SER A 193 -13.00 -6.06 -20.42
C SER A 193 -12.64 -4.57 -20.56
N GLY A 194 -12.81 -4.02 -21.77
CA GLY A 194 -12.40 -2.67 -22.13
C GLY A 194 -10.92 -2.51 -22.49
N TYR A 195 -10.11 -3.57 -22.36
CA TYR A 195 -8.68 -3.56 -22.73
C TYR A 195 -8.49 -3.83 -24.21
N THR A 196 -7.61 -3.06 -24.85
CA THR A 196 -7.29 -3.19 -26.28
C THR A 196 -5.82 -3.47 -26.55
N SER A 197 -4.95 -3.34 -25.56
CA SER A 197 -3.51 -3.63 -25.68
C SER A 197 -2.92 -4.12 -24.36
N GLU A 198 -1.77 -4.81 -24.46
CA GLU A 198 -1.00 -5.25 -23.29
C GLU A 198 -0.43 -4.04 -22.50
N ASP A 199 -0.12 -2.94 -23.18
CA ASP A 199 0.42 -1.73 -22.53
C ASP A 199 -0.57 -1.09 -21.54
N GLN A 200 -1.88 -1.20 -21.79
CA GLN A 200 -2.89 -0.79 -20.81
C GLN A 200 -2.89 -1.70 -19.57
N ILE A 201 -2.41 -2.93 -19.66
CA ILE A 201 -2.42 -3.90 -18.57
C ILE A 201 -1.10 -3.83 -17.77
N ARG A 202 -0.01 -3.48 -18.45
CA ARG A 202 1.35 -3.41 -17.89
C ARG A 202 1.50 -2.24 -16.91
N LEU A 203 2.23 -2.49 -15.84
CA LEU A 203 2.82 -1.45 -15.00
C LEU A 203 4.30 -1.28 -15.35
N GLU A 204 4.73 -0.03 -15.46
CA GLU A 204 6.13 0.31 -15.62
C GLU A 204 6.91 0.09 -14.32
N ASN A 205 8.21 -0.24 -14.46
CA ASN A 205 9.13 -0.34 -13.33
C ASN A 205 9.59 1.06 -12.84
N LYS A 206 8.59 1.89 -12.53
CA LYS A 206 8.71 3.26 -12.02
C LYS A 206 7.69 3.49 -10.91
N ILE A 207 7.94 4.49 -10.08
CA ILE A 207 7.01 4.99 -9.09
C ILE A 207 6.01 5.90 -9.79
N TYR A 208 4.73 5.58 -9.65
CA TYR A 208 3.63 6.39 -10.18
C TYR A 208 3.31 7.44 -9.14
N VAL A 209 3.36 8.71 -9.53
CA VAL A 209 3.07 9.82 -8.63
C VAL A 209 1.86 10.57 -9.13
N CYS A 210 0.87 10.78 -8.27
CA CYS A 210 -0.17 11.76 -8.52
C CYS A 210 0.07 13.01 -7.66
N ILE A 211 0.24 14.15 -8.33
CA ILE A 211 0.19 15.45 -7.68
C ILE A 211 -1.27 15.85 -7.52
N HIS A 212 -1.70 16.03 -6.28
CA HIS A 212 -3.01 16.56 -5.93
C HIS A 212 -2.88 17.96 -5.30
N GLU A 213 -4.00 18.66 -5.16
CA GLU A 213 -4.01 20.09 -4.80
C GLU A 213 -4.67 20.31 -3.43
N PRO A 214 -4.05 19.85 -2.32
CA PRO A 214 -4.67 19.94 -1.01
C PRO A 214 -4.65 21.38 -0.49
N ASP A 215 -5.65 21.74 0.30
CA ASP A 215 -5.76 23.03 1.00
C ASP A 215 -5.29 22.97 2.47
N HIS A 216 -4.90 21.78 2.93
CA HIS A 216 -4.36 21.52 4.27
C HIS A 216 -3.32 20.39 4.25
N LEU A 217 -2.51 20.27 5.31
CA LEU A 217 -1.49 19.21 5.44
C LEU A 217 -2.09 17.81 5.61
N ALA A 218 -3.38 17.73 5.98
CA ALA A 218 -4.04 16.46 6.12
C ALA A 218 -4.19 15.76 4.77
N GLY A 219 -3.74 14.51 4.65
CA GLY A 219 -3.79 13.78 3.38
C GLY A 219 -2.78 14.30 2.36
N TRP A 220 -1.77 15.07 2.77
CA TRP A 220 -0.76 15.59 1.85
C TRP A 220 -0.01 14.46 1.15
N GLY A 221 0.41 13.43 1.89
CA GLY A 221 1.05 12.22 1.37
C GLY A 221 0.13 11.00 1.50
N GLU A 222 0.22 10.08 0.55
CA GLU A 222 -0.41 8.75 0.62
C GLU A 222 0.37 7.75 -0.24
N GLY A 223 0.95 6.73 0.37
CA GLY A 223 1.53 5.60 -0.34
C GLY A 223 0.49 4.59 -0.77
N HIS A 224 0.64 4.08 -1.99
CA HIS A 224 -0.26 3.11 -2.60
C HIS A 224 0.55 2.06 -3.38
N LEU A 225 -0.12 1.10 -4.01
CA LEU A 225 0.52 -0.07 -4.61
C LEU A 225 1.59 0.26 -5.66
N THR A 226 1.31 1.29 -6.47
CA THR A 226 2.13 1.67 -7.62
C THR A 226 3.03 2.88 -7.36
N GLY A 227 2.90 3.53 -6.22
CA GLY A 227 3.69 4.70 -5.87
C GLY A 227 3.05 5.54 -4.79
N ILE A 228 3.05 6.87 -4.97
CA ILE A 228 2.65 7.83 -3.95
C ILE A 228 1.76 8.94 -4.52
N ASN A 229 0.80 9.41 -3.74
CA ASN A 229 0.12 10.68 -3.98
C ASN A 229 0.75 11.74 -3.09
N ILE A 230 1.02 12.92 -3.64
CA ILE A 230 1.65 14.03 -2.91
C ILE A 230 0.97 15.35 -3.26
N GLY A 231 0.91 16.27 -2.30
CA GLY A 231 0.38 17.59 -2.54
C GLY A 231 1.31 18.45 -3.40
N ALA A 232 0.73 19.29 -4.25
CA ALA A 232 1.46 20.28 -5.04
C ALA A 232 2.31 21.18 -4.12
N ASN A 233 3.60 21.29 -4.43
CA ASN A 233 4.55 22.08 -3.67
C ASN A 233 4.19 23.58 -3.70
N SER A 234 3.61 24.04 -4.81
CA SER A 234 3.08 25.40 -4.96
C SER A 234 1.95 25.74 -4.00
N ASN A 235 1.22 24.74 -3.48
CA ASN A 235 0.04 24.95 -2.64
C ASN A 235 0.42 24.93 -1.16
N ILE A 236 0.96 23.81 -0.70
CA ILE A 236 1.37 23.62 0.70
C ILE A 236 2.44 22.54 0.78
N GLN A 237 3.47 22.81 1.59
CA GLN A 237 4.56 21.87 1.83
C GLN A 237 4.68 21.59 3.34
N PRO A 238 4.60 20.32 3.78
CA PRO A 238 4.83 19.96 5.17
C PRO A 238 6.30 20.14 5.58
N PHE A 239 6.53 20.32 6.89
CA PHE A 239 7.86 20.20 7.47
C PHE A 239 8.41 18.77 7.31
N ASP A 240 9.73 18.62 7.20
CA ASP A 240 10.41 17.33 7.00
C ASP A 240 9.87 16.52 5.80
N THR A 241 9.59 17.20 4.66
CA THR A 241 9.00 16.56 3.47
C THR A 241 9.74 15.29 3.04
N ALA A 242 11.08 15.28 3.08
CA ALA A 242 11.86 14.10 2.72
C ALA A 242 11.50 12.86 3.55
N LYS A 243 11.27 13.01 4.86
CA LYS A 243 10.85 11.89 5.72
C LYS A 243 9.45 11.41 5.36
N ILE A 244 8.53 12.32 5.03
CA ILE A 244 7.19 11.97 4.58
C ILE A 244 7.25 11.22 3.26
N ILE A 245 8.08 11.65 2.31
CA ILE A 245 8.27 10.92 1.05
C ILE A 245 8.82 9.51 1.31
N VAL A 246 9.81 9.36 2.19
CA VAL A 246 10.30 8.03 2.59
C VAL A 246 9.19 7.20 3.25
N HIS A 247 8.36 7.79 4.11
CA HIS A 247 7.21 7.15 4.76
C HIS A 247 6.22 6.60 3.71
N GLU A 248 5.81 7.42 2.75
CA GLU A 248 4.88 6.98 1.71
C GLU A 248 5.49 5.94 0.75
N LEU A 249 6.78 6.06 0.44
CA LEU A 249 7.49 5.04 -0.35
C LEU A 249 7.63 3.71 0.40
N ILE A 250 7.76 3.73 1.73
CA ILE A 250 7.72 2.52 2.55
C ILE A 250 6.35 1.85 2.41
N HIS A 251 5.24 2.60 2.41
CA HIS A 251 3.92 2.01 2.13
C HIS A 251 3.85 1.37 0.74
N THR A 252 4.42 2.00 -0.30
CA THR A 252 4.52 1.37 -1.63
C THR A 252 5.30 0.05 -1.58
N ILE A 253 6.42 0.01 -0.85
CA ILE A 253 7.21 -1.22 -0.67
C ILE A 253 6.44 -2.27 0.12
N GLN A 254 5.73 -1.88 1.19
CA GLN A 254 4.85 -2.76 1.94
C GLN A 254 3.81 -3.40 1.03
N HIS A 255 3.14 -2.63 0.18
CA HIS A 255 2.18 -3.16 -0.77
C HIS A 255 2.79 -4.25 -1.65
N ALA A 256 4.02 -4.05 -2.15
CA ALA A 256 4.71 -5.08 -2.92
C ALA A 256 4.95 -6.38 -2.12
N LEU A 257 5.16 -6.27 -0.80
CA LEU A 257 5.45 -7.40 0.07
C LEU A 257 4.21 -8.11 0.63
N VAL A 258 3.10 -7.40 0.84
CA VAL A 258 1.94 -7.95 1.58
C VAL A 258 0.62 -7.95 0.80
N ALA A 259 0.49 -7.13 -0.25
CA ALA A 259 -0.77 -7.01 -0.97
C ALA A 259 -0.96 -8.10 -2.04
N ASN A 260 -2.22 -8.42 -2.31
CA ASN A 260 -2.66 -9.27 -3.41
C ASN A 260 -4.01 -8.76 -3.96
N THR A 261 -4.72 -9.54 -4.77
CA THR A 261 -6.07 -9.19 -5.28
C THR A 261 -7.14 -8.96 -4.20
N GLU A 262 -6.86 -9.25 -2.94
CA GLU A 262 -7.75 -9.00 -1.79
C GLU A 262 -7.36 -7.74 -1.01
N GLY A 263 -6.38 -6.97 -1.52
CA GLY A 263 -5.94 -5.70 -0.96
C GLY A 263 -4.73 -5.83 -0.04
N PHE A 264 -4.57 -4.82 0.82
CA PHE A 264 -3.47 -4.71 1.78
C PHE A 264 -3.76 -5.53 3.05
N ARG A 265 -2.78 -6.32 3.53
CA ARG A 265 -3.06 -7.46 4.44
C ARG A 265 -2.39 -7.39 5.82
N VAL A 266 -1.85 -6.25 6.20
CA VAL A 266 -1.28 -6.03 7.55
C VAL A 266 -2.10 -4.97 8.29
N PRO A 267 -2.16 -5.01 9.62
CA PRO A 267 -2.92 -4.03 10.40
C PRO A 267 -2.32 -2.62 10.27
N ARG A 268 -3.17 -1.62 10.54
CA ARG A 268 -2.80 -0.20 10.52
C ARG A 268 -1.60 0.09 11.43
N TRP A 269 -1.62 -0.37 12.68
CA TRP A 269 -0.51 -0.13 13.61
C TRP A 269 0.84 -0.64 13.09
N PHE A 270 0.86 -1.78 12.39
CA PHE A 270 2.08 -2.37 11.88
C PHE A 270 2.59 -1.60 10.66
N SER A 271 1.70 -1.31 9.70
CA SER A 271 2.06 -0.61 8.47
C SER A 271 2.52 0.82 8.73
N GLU A 272 1.73 1.59 9.46
CA GLU A 272 2.08 2.96 9.86
C GLU A 272 3.29 2.97 10.79
N GLY A 273 3.37 2.03 11.73
CA GLY A 273 4.49 1.94 12.66
C GLY A 273 5.82 1.65 11.97
N GLN A 274 5.82 0.73 11.00
CA GLN A 274 6.99 0.47 10.16
C GLN A 274 7.39 1.71 9.37
N ALA A 275 6.44 2.38 8.74
CA ALA A 275 6.69 3.57 7.95
C ALA A 275 7.26 4.72 8.80
N VAL A 276 6.68 4.98 9.99
CA VAL A 276 7.17 5.98 10.97
C VAL A 276 8.60 5.65 11.42
N TYR A 277 8.85 4.42 11.87
CA TYR A 277 10.14 4.03 12.43
C TYR A 277 11.26 4.05 11.39
N LEU A 278 10.99 3.53 10.19
CA LEU A 278 12.00 3.40 9.14
C LEU A 278 12.26 4.71 8.40
N SER A 279 11.26 5.60 8.28
CA SER A 279 11.43 6.97 7.74
C SER A 279 12.12 7.94 8.71
N LYS A 280 12.42 7.50 9.95
CA LYS A 280 13.00 8.34 11.02
C LYS A 280 12.10 9.50 11.42
N MET A 281 10.79 9.35 11.23
CA MET A 281 9.81 10.19 11.89
C MET A 281 9.82 9.92 13.41
N ARG A 282 9.19 10.80 14.17
CA ARG A 282 9.21 10.73 15.63
C ARG A 282 8.51 9.46 16.12
N VAL A 283 9.17 8.75 17.04
CA VAL A 283 8.64 7.59 17.75
C VAL A 283 8.40 7.98 19.21
N ALA A 284 7.39 7.39 19.85
CA ALA A 284 7.10 7.61 21.25
C ALA A 284 8.27 7.11 22.12
N ASP A 285 8.54 7.79 23.23
CA ASP A 285 9.51 7.29 24.21
C ASP A 285 9.00 5.97 24.80
N LYS A 286 9.89 5.00 25.01
CA LYS A 286 9.56 3.72 25.64
C LYS A 286 8.86 3.95 26.98
N SER A 287 9.28 4.94 27.76
CA SER A 287 8.67 5.25 29.07
C SER A 287 7.23 5.74 29.00
N LYS A 288 6.76 6.13 27.81
CA LYS A 288 5.42 6.63 27.56
C LYS A 288 4.47 5.57 27.02
N HIS A 289 4.89 4.30 26.94
CA HIS A 289 4.11 3.25 26.31
C HIS A 289 2.66 3.12 26.84
N ALA A 290 2.38 3.56 28.08
CA ALA A 290 1.06 3.52 28.72
C ALA A 290 0.09 4.64 28.26
N GLU A 291 0.52 5.59 27.41
CA GLU A 291 -0.33 6.67 26.91
C GLU A 291 -1.26 6.23 25.76
N PHE A 292 -0.99 5.07 25.13
CA PHE A 292 -1.78 4.57 23.98
C PHE A 292 -1.57 3.06 23.76
N ASP A 293 -2.62 2.36 23.30
CA ASP A 293 -2.64 0.93 22.95
C ASP A 293 -2.59 0.70 21.43
N PRO A 294 -1.40 0.70 20.80
CA PRO A 294 -1.28 0.66 19.33
C PRO A 294 -1.75 -0.66 18.73
N THR A 295 -1.54 -1.79 19.41
CA THR A 295 -1.79 -3.15 18.89
C THR A 295 -3.28 -3.49 18.72
N GLU A 296 -4.18 -2.63 19.20
CA GLU A 296 -5.63 -2.75 18.99
C GLU A 296 -6.10 -2.08 17.69
N VAL A 297 -5.26 -1.23 17.07
CA VAL A 297 -5.64 -0.47 15.88
C VAL A 297 -5.36 -1.27 14.61
N VAL A 298 -6.38 -2.02 14.18
CA VAL A 298 -6.31 -2.89 12.99
C VAL A 298 -6.67 -2.12 11.72
N SER A 299 -7.62 -1.19 11.79
CA SER A 299 -8.11 -0.38 10.69
C SER A 299 -8.19 1.10 11.07
N PHE A 300 -8.43 1.97 10.07
CA PHE A 300 -8.64 3.41 10.32
C PHE A 300 -9.79 3.66 11.30
N SER A 301 -10.86 2.85 11.27
CA SER A 301 -12.01 3.02 12.17
C SER A 301 -11.74 2.64 13.63
N ASP A 302 -10.63 1.97 13.91
CA ASP A 302 -10.24 1.60 15.28
C ASP A 302 -9.35 2.69 15.91
N GLU A 303 -8.85 3.65 15.13
CA GLU A 303 -8.04 4.77 15.61
C GLU A 303 -8.93 5.77 16.37
N MET A 304 -8.60 6.00 17.64
CA MET A 304 -9.31 6.92 18.52
C MET A 304 -8.32 7.92 19.13
N GLY A 305 -8.71 9.18 19.24
CA GLY A 305 -7.91 10.22 19.90
C GLY A 305 -7.02 11.02 18.94
N ASP A 306 -5.84 11.44 19.41
CA ASP A 306 -4.89 12.25 18.64
C ASP A 306 -4.09 11.36 17.70
N THR A 307 -4.29 11.52 16.39
CA THR A 307 -3.59 10.77 15.34
C THR A 307 -2.07 10.94 15.40
N GLY A 308 -1.57 12.13 15.73
CA GLY A 308 -0.13 12.39 15.84
C GLY A 308 0.51 11.65 17.01
N LEU A 309 -0.24 11.45 18.10
CA LEU A 309 0.14 10.57 19.21
C LEU A 309 0.10 9.11 18.77
N ALA A 310 -0.99 8.68 18.13
CA ALA A 310 -1.17 7.30 17.68
C ALA A 310 0.00 6.81 16.81
N TYR A 311 0.42 7.60 15.82
CA TYR A 311 1.53 7.27 14.92
C TYR A 311 2.87 7.08 15.64
N GLN A 312 3.17 7.93 16.63
CA GLN A 312 4.37 7.78 17.45
C GLN A 312 4.37 6.45 18.21
N HIS A 313 3.21 6.01 18.68
CA HIS A 313 3.04 4.74 19.39
C HIS A 313 3.02 3.52 18.44
N TYR A 314 2.48 3.66 17.23
CA TYR A 314 2.66 2.65 16.17
C TYR A 314 4.14 2.42 15.89
N GLY A 315 4.91 3.51 15.76
CA GLY A 315 6.35 3.47 15.60
C GLY A 315 7.07 2.72 16.73
N LEU A 316 6.64 2.95 17.99
CA LEU A 316 7.21 2.28 19.16
C LEU A 316 6.88 0.78 19.20
N ALA A 317 5.64 0.41 18.86
CA ALA A 317 5.23 -0.98 18.79
C ALA A 317 6.00 -1.73 17.68
N TYR A 318 6.11 -1.12 16.50
CA TYR A 318 6.92 -1.68 15.42
C TYR A 318 8.40 -1.79 15.80
N GLN A 319 8.97 -0.76 16.44
CA GLN A 319 10.35 -0.77 16.91
C GLN A 319 10.64 -1.98 17.80
N TYR A 320 9.77 -2.27 18.77
CA TYR A 320 9.91 -3.44 19.64
C TYR A 320 10.02 -4.74 18.82
N VAL A 321 9.09 -4.94 17.89
CA VAL A 321 9.05 -6.15 17.04
C VAL A 321 10.29 -6.21 16.15
N GLN A 322 10.67 -5.10 15.52
CA GLN A 322 11.83 -5.05 14.62
C GLN A 322 13.13 -5.33 15.37
N GLU A 323 13.35 -4.75 16.56
CA GLU A 323 14.59 -4.94 17.33
C GLU A 323 14.70 -6.36 17.89
N ALA A 324 13.59 -7.00 18.28
CA ALA A 324 13.59 -8.38 18.75
C ALA A 324 13.91 -9.39 17.63
N ASN A 325 13.53 -9.09 16.39
CA ASN A 325 13.50 -10.05 15.29
C ASN A 325 14.52 -9.77 14.18
N GLY A 326 14.96 -8.52 14.02
CA GLY A 326 15.71 -8.07 12.85
C GLY A 326 14.82 -7.87 11.62
N LEU A 327 15.24 -6.97 10.74
CA LEU A 327 14.46 -6.56 9.56
C LEU A 327 14.23 -7.72 8.56
N ASP A 328 15.18 -8.65 8.43
CA ASP A 328 15.03 -9.80 7.53
C ASP A 328 13.90 -10.75 7.95
N ASN A 329 13.75 -11.00 9.25
CA ASN A 329 12.65 -11.83 9.74
C ASN A 329 11.30 -11.13 9.59
N VAL A 330 11.25 -9.81 9.81
CA VAL A 330 10.03 -9.02 9.57
C VAL A 330 9.64 -9.05 8.09
N LYS A 331 10.61 -8.87 7.17
CA LYS A 331 10.38 -8.97 5.72
C LYS A 331 9.93 -10.38 5.32
N ALA A 332 10.53 -11.43 5.89
CA ALA A 332 10.10 -12.81 5.65
C ALA A 332 8.67 -13.07 6.12
N MET A 333 8.27 -12.52 7.28
CA MET A 333 6.89 -12.56 7.77
C MET A 333 5.95 -11.87 6.77
N MET A 334 6.28 -10.66 6.31
CA MET A 334 5.48 -9.93 5.32
C MET A 334 5.28 -10.72 4.01
N LEU A 335 6.35 -11.36 3.50
CA LEU A 335 6.26 -12.22 2.32
C LEU A 335 5.36 -13.44 2.54
N ARG A 336 5.35 -14.02 3.74
CA ARG A 336 4.40 -15.09 4.11
C ARG A 336 2.96 -14.60 4.12
N VAL A 337 2.69 -13.37 4.60
CA VAL A 337 1.33 -12.78 4.54
C VAL A 337 0.78 -12.81 3.11
N LYS A 338 1.61 -12.46 2.13
CA LYS A 338 1.27 -12.45 0.71
C LYS A 338 1.16 -13.85 0.10
N ASN A 339 2.15 -14.70 0.31
CA ASN A 339 2.34 -15.94 -0.44
C ASN A 339 1.70 -17.17 0.20
N ASP A 340 1.55 -17.21 1.53
CA ASP A 340 0.92 -18.36 2.18
C ASP A 340 -0.54 -18.47 1.69
N SER A 341 -0.96 -19.70 1.41
CA SER A 341 -2.27 -19.97 0.80
C SER A 341 -3.36 -19.17 1.49
N TYR A 342 -4.15 -18.44 0.71
CA TYR A 342 -5.23 -17.60 1.22
C TYR A 342 -6.12 -18.41 2.16
N LYS A 343 -6.09 -18.07 3.45
CA LYS A 343 -7.00 -18.62 4.44
C LYS A 343 -8.17 -17.66 4.57
N MET A 344 -9.27 -18.01 3.92
CA MET A 344 -10.50 -17.28 4.11
C MET A 344 -11.02 -17.54 5.52
N HIS A 345 -11.37 -16.45 6.22
CA HIS A 345 -11.91 -16.39 7.58
C HIS A 345 -12.05 -17.73 8.35
N ALA A 346 -10.97 -18.16 9.00
CA ALA A 346 -11.10 -19.07 10.14
C ALA A 346 -11.66 -18.28 11.33
N SER A 347 -12.98 -18.08 11.35
CA SER A 347 -13.86 -17.94 12.51
C SER A 347 -13.29 -17.39 13.84
N SER A 348 -12.54 -16.29 13.86
CA SER A 348 -12.46 -15.45 15.04
C SER A 348 -13.10 -14.11 14.70
N GLN A 349 -14.39 -13.99 14.94
CA GLN A 349 -15.09 -12.70 14.99
C GLN A 349 -14.43 -11.70 15.98
N HIS A 350 -13.46 -12.15 16.78
CA HIS A 350 -12.67 -11.35 17.70
C HIS A 350 -11.58 -10.49 17.05
N TYR A 351 -11.06 -10.86 15.87
CA TYR A 351 -9.97 -10.09 15.25
C TYR A 351 -10.43 -9.63 13.87
N ARG A 352 -10.64 -8.32 13.70
CA ARG A 352 -10.89 -7.66 12.40
C ARG A 352 -9.66 -7.69 11.47
N GLU A 353 -8.70 -8.56 11.77
CA GLU A 353 -7.33 -8.58 11.24
C GLU A 353 -7.15 -9.74 10.27
N ASN A 354 -6.21 -9.61 9.32
CA ASN A 354 -6.03 -10.62 8.29
C ASN A 354 -5.53 -11.95 8.87
N PRO A 355 -6.19 -13.11 8.62
CA PRO A 355 -5.74 -14.39 9.14
C PRO A 355 -4.32 -14.78 8.71
N ASN A 356 -3.91 -14.44 7.48
CA ASN A 356 -2.54 -14.72 7.04
C ASN A 356 -1.51 -13.89 7.82
N TYR A 357 -1.85 -12.66 8.22
CA TYR A 357 -0.97 -11.86 9.07
C TYR A 357 -0.79 -12.52 10.45
N ILE A 358 -1.89 -12.92 11.10
CA ILE A 358 -1.84 -13.60 12.40
C ILE A 358 -0.99 -14.86 12.31
N LEU A 359 -1.26 -15.73 11.33
CA LEU A 359 -0.51 -16.98 11.14
C LEU A 359 0.97 -16.76 10.81
N ALA A 360 1.29 -15.72 10.03
CA ALA A 360 2.67 -15.39 9.71
C ALA A 360 3.40 -14.83 10.94
N PHE A 361 2.78 -13.91 11.68
CA PHE A 361 3.33 -13.30 12.89
C PHE A 361 3.56 -14.35 13.97
N ASP A 362 2.54 -15.12 14.35
CA ASP A 362 2.59 -16.14 15.41
C ASP A 362 3.65 -17.21 15.15
N ALA A 363 3.94 -17.48 13.88
CA ALA A 363 4.91 -18.49 13.47
C ALA A 363 6.35 -17.96 13.34
N THR A 364 6.58 -16.64 13.37
CA THR A 364 7.91 -16.07 13.06
C THR A 364 8.42 -15.06 14.07
N MET A 365 7.54 -14.37 14.79
CA MET A 365 7.94 -13.28 15.66
C MET A 365 8.30 -13.77 17.06
N LEU A 366 9.32 -13.14 17.60
CA LEU A 366 9.85 -13.36 18.93
C LEU A 366 9.73 -12.07 19.76
N ASP A 367 9.68 -12.23 21.07
CA ASP A 367 9.82 -11.16 22.04
C ASP A 367 11.31 -10.78 22.27
N MET A 368 11.55 -9.72 23.03
CA MET A 368 12.92 -9.26 23.37
C MET A 368 13.73 -10.26 24.22
N ASN A 369 13.13 -11.37 24.67
CA ASN A 369 13.78 -12.47 25.38
C ASN A 369 13.89 -13.73 24.50
N GLN A 370 13.67 -13.58 23.18
CA GLN A 370 13.76 -14.63 22.18
C GLN A 370 12.77 -15.79 22.41
N GLN A 371 11.63 -15.51 23.06
CA GLN A 371 10.50 -16.43 23.16
C GLN A 371 9.51 -16.15 22.04
N ALA A 372 8.76 -17.18 21.62
CA ALA A 372 7.70 -17.02 20.63
C ALA A 372 6.69 -15.96 21.08
N LEU A 373 6.32 -15.06 20.17
CA LEU A 373 5.39 -13.96 20.40
C LEU A 373 4.22 -14.08 19.42
N THR A 374 3.02 -14.36 19.94
CA THR A 374 1.80 -14.31 19.13
C THR A 374 1.21 -12.91 19.09
N VAL A 375 0.38 -12.63 18.09
CA VAL A 375 -0.40 -11.38 17.98
C VAL A 375 -1.22 -11.16 19.25
N GLU A 376 -1.88 -12.21 19.75
CA GLU A 376 -2.68 -12.11 20.97
C GLU A 376 -1.82 -11.81 22.20
N GLN A 377 -0.69 -12.51 22.37
CA GLN A 377 0.22 -12.25 23.47
C GLN A 377 0.75 -10.82 23.44
N TYR A 378 1.14 -10.34 22.26
CA TYR A 378 1.68 -8.99 22.11
C TYR A 378 0.61 -7.94 22.43
N ARG A 379 -0.63 -8.14 21.95
CA ARG A 379 -1.75 -7.25 22.24
C ARG A 379 -2.10 -7.22 23.73
N SER A 380 -2.34 -8.37 24.35
CA SER A 380 -2.79 -8.43 25.74
C SER A 380 -1.72 -7.97 26.74
N ASN A 381 -0.43 -8.05 26.37
CA ASN A 381 0.68 -7.76 27.28
C ASN A 381 1.60 -6.65 26.77
N TYR A 382 1.16 -5.84 25.80
CA TYR A 382 1.96 -4.80 25.15
C TYR A 382 2.71 -3.94 26.18
N HIS A 383 2.00 -3.35 27.14
CA HIS A 383 2.62 -2.50 28.16
C HIS A 383 3.62 -3.23 29.06
N SER A 384 3.42 -4.51 29.36
CA SER A 384 4.39 -5.30 30.14
C SER A 384 5.67 -5.51 29.33
N TYR A 385 5.55 -5.87 28.06
CA TYR A 385 6.70 -6.02 27.16
C TYR A 385 7.48 -4.71 27.02
N LEU A 386 6.78 -3.57 26.92
CA LEU A 386 7.41 -2.26 26.79
C LEU A 386 8.03 -1.77 28.10
N SER A 387 7.45 -2.13 29.26
CA SER A 387 8.07 -1.87 30.57
C SER A 387 9.42 -2.58 30.69
N ASP A 388 9.46 -3.87 30.34
CA ASP A 388 10.70 -4.67 30.36
C ASP A 388 11.72 -4.14 29.35
N TYR A 389 11.25 -3.72 28.17
CA TYR A 389 12.09 -3.14 27.12
C TYR A 389 12.66 -1.77 27.48
N ALA A 390 11.89 -0.93 28.19
CA ALA A 390 12.35 0.35 28.71
C ALA A 390 13.38 0.20 29.84
N ALA A 391 13.33 -0.90 30.58
CA ALA A 391 14.25 -1.21 31.67
C ALA A 391 15.61 -1.77 31.19
N LYS A 392 15.73 -2.20 29.93
CA LYS A 392 17.00 -2.66 29.35
C LYS A 392 17.87 -1.42 28.99
N PRO A 393 19.14 -1.40 29.43
CA PRO A 393 20.04 -0.24 29.27
C PRO A 393 20.42 0.07 27.83
#